data_AF-A0A2S8FIN5-F1
#
_entry.id   AF-A0A2S8FIN5-F1
#
_cell.length_a   1.000
_cell.length_b   1.000
_cell.length_c   1.000
_cell.angle_alpha   90.00
_cell.angle_beta   90.00
_cell.angle_gamma   90.00
#
_symmetry.space_group_name_H-M   'P 1'
#
loop_
_entity.id
_entity.type
_entity.pdbx_description
1 polymer ?
#
loop_
_entity_poly.entity_id
_entity_poly.type
_entity_poly.pdbx_seq_one_letter_code
_entity_poly.pdbx_strand_id
1 'polypeptide(L)'
;MGEDGYAPYLMFFGGLILLIWLLMRRNWKGQLRAKRERGKDDYLARNPRPQPKEWTMSDGPQELNQWQVEMLERTRELQAIVDTKLLILHRTLLKVKAAPLSAEEKAAIEPVIRESQELTDQGAPNFAAVSELLCDEAKKIEVYEMADAGSTQEEIAAKLGLDSYAVEMVLGLRGT
;
A
#
# COMPACT_ATOMS: atom_id res chain seq x y z
N MET A 1 -8.43 -58.20 -52.06
CA MET A 1 -8.31 -56.76 -51.72
C MET A 1 -9.58 -56.37 -50.99
N GLY A 2 -9.54 -55.97 -49.71
CA GLY A 2 -10.72 -55.29 -49.15
C GLY A 2 -10.95 -55.23 -47.64
N GLU A 3 -10.19 -55.92 -46.77
CA GLU A 3 -10.61 -56.01 -45.34
C GLU A 3 -9.67 -55.29 -44.35
N ASP A 4 -8.41 -55.03 -44.71
CA ASP A 4 -7.44 -54.39 -43.79
C ASP A 4 -7.42 -52.85 -43.86
N GLY A 5 -8.20 -52.24 -44.77
CA GLY A 5 -8.17 -50.80 -45.00
C GLY A 5 -8.93 -49.95 -43.98
N TYR A 6 -9.90 -50.55 -43.26
CA TYR A 6 -10.82 -49.81 -42.39
C TYR A 6 -10.48 -49.90 -40.90
N ALA A 7 -9.66 -50.87 -40.50
CA ALA A 7 -9.20 -51.03 -39.12
C ALA A 7 -8.53 -49.77 -38.52
N PRO A 8 -7.61 -49.07 -39.20
CA PRO A 8 -7.01 -47.85 -38.64
C PRO A 8 -8.01 -46.70 -38.51
N TYR A 9 -8.96 -46.57 -39.44
CA TYR A 9 -10.00 -45.54 -39.37
C TYR A 9 -10.97 -45.81 -38.22
N LEU A 10 -11.37 -47.07 -37.99
CA LEU A 10 -12.23 -47.44 -36.87
C LEU A 10 -11.58 -47.15 -35.52
N MET A 11 -10.28 -47.42 -35.37
CA MET A 11 -9.55 -47.07 -34.14
C MET A 11 -9.44 -45.56 -33.93
N PHE A 12 -9.18 -44.80 -35.00
CA PHE A 12 -9.08 -43.35 -34.93
C PHE A 12 -10.41 -42.68 -34.55
N PHE A 13 -11.50 -43.02 -35.25
CA PHE A 13 -12.82 -42.48 -34.95
C PHE A 13 -13.35 -42.97 -33.60
N GLY A 14 -13.05 -44.21 -33.22
CA GLY A 14 -13.35 -44.73 -31.88
C GLY A 14 -12.66 -43.91 -30.78
N GLY A 15 -11.36 -43.61 -30.95
CA GLY A 15 -10.61 -42.75 -30.05
C GLY A 15 -11.15 -41.33 -29.98
N LEU A 16 -11.53 -40.75 -31.13
CA LEU A 16 -12.11 -39.41 -31.21
C LEU A 16 -13.45 -39.33 -30.48
N ILE A 17 -14.34 -40.30 -30.69
CA ILE A 17 -15.64 -40.38 -30.01
C ILE A 17 -15.45 -40.51 -28.51
N LEU A 18 -14.47 -41.31 -28.06
CA LEU A 18 -14.17 -41.52 -26.65
C LEU A 18 -13.60 -40.25 -26.00
N LEU A 19 -12.76 -39.50 -26.71
CA LEU A 19 -12.24 -38.20 -26.27
C LEU A 19 -13.38 -37.16 -26.14
N ILE A 20 -14.25 -37.07 -27.16
CA ILE A 20 -15.42 -36.18 -27.14
C ILE A 20 -16.33 -36.53 -25.95
N TRP A 21 -16.59 -37.81 -25.73
CA TRP A 21 -17.39 -38.27 -24.59
C TRP A 21 -16.75 -37.93 -23.24
N LEU A 22 -15.43 -38.10 -23.10
CA LEU A 22 -14.69 -37.75 -21.88
C LEU A 22 -14.77 -36.24 -21.59
N LEU A 23 -14.56 -35.40 -22.61
CA LEU A 23 -14.65 -33.95 -22.49
C LEU A 23 -16.07 -33.51 -22.17
N MET A 24 -17.08 -34.09 -22.82
CA MET A 24 -18.49 -33.78 -22.56
C MET A 24 -18.88 -34.19 -21.14
N ARG A 25 -18.48 -35.39 -20.66
CA ARG A 25 -18.73 -35.86 -19.29
C ARG A 25 -18.07 -34.98 -18.23
N ARG A 26 -16.84 -34.51 -18.47
CA ARG A 26 -16.11 -33.60 -17.57
C ARG A 26 -16.76 -32.22 -17.54
N ASN A 27 -17.12 -31.68 -18.71
CA ASN A 27 -17.79 -30.38 -18.81
C ASN A 27 -19.19 -30.42 -18.18
N TRP A 28 -19.93 -31.54 -18.32
CA TRP A 28 -21.25 -31.68 -17.73
C TRP A 28 -21.25 -31.56 -16.21
N LYS A 29 -20.25 -32.15 -15.53
CA LYS A 29 -20.07 -31.97 -14.07
C LYS A 29 -19.78 -30.51 -13.69
N GLY A 30 -19.02 -29.79 -14.52
CA GLY A 30 -18.76 -28.35 -14.34
C GLY A 30 -20.02 -27.50 -14.54
N GLN A 31 -20.79 -27.77 -15.59
CA GLN A 31 -22.03 -27.06 -15.87
C GLN A 31 -23.14 -27.37 -14.86
N LEU A 32 -23.20 -28.60 -14.32
CA LEU A 32 -24.12 -28.95 -13.24
C LEU A 32 -23.80 -28.15 -11.97
N ARG A 33 -22.52 -27.89 -11.66
CA ARG A 33 -22.13 -27.00 -10.56
C ARG A 33 -22.49 -25.55 -10.86
N ALA A 34 -22.14 -25.04 -12.03
CA ALA A 34 -22.44 -23.66 -12.43
C ALA A 34 -23.95 -23.36 -12.53
N LYS A 35 -24.78 -24.31 -12.97
CA LYS A 35 -26.24 -24.16 -13.00
C LYS A 35 -26.85 -24.21 -11.59
N ARG A 36 -26.26 -24.98 -10.66
CA ARG A 36 -26.68 -25.02 -9.26
C ARG A 36 -26.35 -23.73 -8.50
N GLU A 37 -25.31 -23.03 -8.93
CA GLU A 37 -24.92 -21.72 -8.40
C GLU A 37 -25.79 -20.59 -8.98
N ARG A 38 -26.15 -20.62 -10.28
CA ARG A 38 -27.06 -19.61 -10.88
C ARG A 38 -28.52 -19.67 -10.40
N GLY A 39 -28.99 -20.80 -9.88
CA GLY A 39 -30.36 -20.95 -9.39
C GLY A 39 -30.55 -20.60 -7.92
N LYS A 40 -29.50 -20.15 -7.24
CA LYS A 40 -29.52 -19.78 -5.83
C LYS A 40 -29.48 -18.27 -5.68
N ASP A 41 -30.51 -17.56 -6.13
CA ASP A 41 -30.79 -16.17 -5.71
C ASP A 41 -31.16 -16.06 -4.21
N ASP A 42 -30.59 -16.93 -3.36
CA ASP A 42 -30.70 -16.98 -1.90
C ASP A 42 -29.67 -16.03 -1.24
N TYR A 43 -28.75 -15.42 -2.01
CA TYR A 43 -27.84 -14.38 -1.51
C TYR A 43 -28.56 -13.08 -1.12
N LEU A 44 -29.80 -12.86 -1.58
CA LEU A 44 -30.64 -11.73 -1.15
C LEU A 44 -31.53 -12.06 0.05
N ALA A 45 -31.76 -13.35 0.34
CA ALA A 45 -32.67 -13.80 1.40
C ALA A 45 -31.94 -14.20 2.70
N ARG A 46 -30.64 -14.48 2.62
CA ARG A 46 -29.79 -14.72 3.79
C ARG A 46 -28.68 -13.70 3.80
N ASN A 47 -28.80 -12.72 4.68
CA ASN A 47 -27.66 -11.93 5.12
C ASN A 47 -26.94 -12.74 6.20
N PRO A 48 -25.89 -13.52 5.90
CA PRO A 48 -25.08 -14.13 6.95
C PRO A 48 -24.51 -12.98 7.79
N ARG A 49 -24.78 -12.98 9.10
CA ARG A 49 -24.08 -12.06 10.00
C ARG A 49 -22.58 -12.23 9.77
N PRO A 50 -21.82 -11.15 9.51
CA PRO A 50 -20.41 -11.24 9.24
C PRO A 50 -19.73 -11.88 10.47
N GLN A 51 -19.25 -13.10 10.31
CA GLN A 51 -18.27 -13.68 11.22
C GLN A 51 -16.97 -12.91 10.98
N PRO A 52 -16.27 -12.42 12.03
CA PRO A 52 -14.96 -11.82 11.85
C PRO A 52 -14.03 -12.91 11.31
N LYS A 53 -13.78 -12.89 10.01
CA LYS A 53 -12.76 -13.73 9.39
C LYS A 53 -11.43 -13.15 9.85
N GLU A 54 -10.69 -13.89 10.67
CA GLU A 54 -9.30 -13.57 10.98
C GLU A 54 -8.53 -13.58 9.65
N TRP A 55 -8.29 -12.39 9.12
CA TRP A 55 -7.55 -12.21 7.87
C TRP A 55 -6.09 -12.59 8.12
N THR A 56 -5.67 -13.72 7.56
CA THR A 56 -4.26 -13.99 7.38
C THR A 56 -3.74 -13.11 6.24
N MET A 57 -2.51 -12.59 6.39
CA MET A 57 -1.88 -11.57 5.55
C MET A 57 -1.91 -11.81 4.02
N SER A 58 -2.23 -13.03 3.56
CA SER A 58 -2.31 -13.35 2.12
C SER A 58 -3.73 -13.44 1.54
N ASP A 59 -4.78 -13.33 2.35
CA ASP A 59 -6.17 -13.64 1.94
C ASP A 59 -7.13 -12.44 2.15
N GLY A 60 -6.57 -11.23 2.23
CA GLY A 60 -7.32 -9.96 2.18
C GLY A 60 -8.00 -9.74 0.83
N PRO A 61 -9.07 -8.92 0.76
CA PRO A 61 -9.67 -8.49 -0.51
C PRO A 61 -8.57 -8.01 -1.45
N GLN A 62 -8.53 -8.57 -2.66
CA GLN A 62 -7.48 -8.28 -3.64
C GLN A 62 -7.36 -6.78 -3.93
N GLU A 63 -8.46 -6.05 -3.84
CA GLU A 63 -8.54 -4.59 -3.97
C GLU A 63 -7.79 -3.85 -2.85
N LEU A 64 -7.87 -4.32 -1.59
CA LEU A 64 -7.14 -3.71 -0.47
C LEU A 64 -5.64 -3.93 -0.62
N ASN A 65 -5.22 -5.13 -1.02
CA ASN A 65 -3.80 -5.41 -1.26
C ASN A 65 -3.25 -4.59 -2.43
N GLN A 66 -4.03 -4.41 -3.50
CA GLN A 66 -3.65 -3.55 -4.63
C GLN A 66 -3.52 -2.10 -4.20
N TRP A 67 -4.48 -1.59 -3.42
CA TRP A 67 -4.43 -0.23 -2.89
C TRP A 67 -3.22 -0.02 -1.97
N GLN A 68 -2.91 -0.98 -1.08
CA GLN A 68 -1.73 -0.91 -0.22
C GLN A 68 -0.43 -0.83 -1.03
N VAL A 69 -0.29 -1.66 -2.07
CA VAL A 69 0.89 -1.62 -2.94
C VAL A 69 0.97 -0.29 -3.70
N GLU A 70 -0.14 0.18 -4.26
CA GLU A 70 -0.19 1.47 -4.96
C GLU A 70 0.21 2.62 -4.02
N MET A 71 -0.32 2.65 -2.80
CA MET A 71 0.04 3.67 -1.82
C MET A 71 1.53 3.61 -1.46
N LEU A 72 2.09 2.42 -1.22
CA LEU A 72 3.51 2.26 -0.92
C LEU A 72 4.41 2.71 -2.08
N GLU A 73 4.04 2.39 -3.32
CA GLU A 73 4.77 2.87 -4.51
C GLU A 73 4.72 4.40 -4.61
N ARG A 74 3.55 5.01 -4.37
CA ARG A 74 3.40 6.47 -4.34
C ARG A 74 4.20 7.11 -3.22
N THR A 75 4.21 6.54 -2.02
CA THR A 75 5.03 7.04 -0.90
C THR A 75 6.51 7.01 -1.28
N ARG A 76 6.99 5.94 -1.91
CA ARG A 76 8.37 5.83 -2.36
C ARG A 76 8.73 6.84 -3.45
N GLU A 77 7.83 7.08 -4.39
CA GLU A 77 8.00 8.12 -5.42
C GLU A 77 8.08 9.51 -4.78
N LEU A 78 7.16 9.84 -3.88
CA LEU A 78 7.15 11.12 -3.15
C LEU A 78 8.41 11.31 -2.31
N GLN A 79 8.87 10.27 -1.62
CA GLN A 79 10.11 10.30 -0.85
C GLN A 79 11.30 10.65 -1.75
N ALA A 80 11.43 10.00 -2.91
CA ALA A 80 12.51 10.30 -3.85
C ALA A 80 12.49 11.75 -4.36
N ILE A 81 11.28 12.31 -4.59
CA ILE A 81 11.12 13.72 -4.98
C ILE A 81 11.55 14.64 -3.84
N VAL A 82 11.13 14.37 -2.61
CA VAL A 82 11.50 15.17 -1.42
C VAL A 82 13.00 15.13 -1.20
N ASP A 83 13.63 13.95 -1.23
CA ASP A 83 15.07 13.79 -1.07
C ASP A 83 15.86 14.57 -2.12
N THR A 84 15.39 14.53 -3.38
CA THR A 84 16.01 15.30 -4.47
C THR A 84 15.90 16.81 -4.21
N LYS A 85 14.75 17.29 -3.74
CA LYS A 85 14.56 18.71 -3.42
C LYS A 85 15.40 19.16 -2.23
N LEU A 86 15.48 18.35 -1.17
CA LEU A 86 16.35 18.60 -0.02
C LEU A 86 17.82 18.68 -0.43
N LEU A 87 18.27 17.78 -1.31
CA LEU A 87 19.64 17.82 -1.84
C LEU A 87 19.91 19.11 -2.63
N ILE A 88 18.96 19.55 -3.46
CA ILE A 88 19.07 20.83 -4.19
C ILE A 88 19.15 21.99 -3.19
N LEU A 89 18.26 22.03 -2.19
CA LEU A 89 18.23 23.08 -1.17
C LEU A 89 19.55 23.15 -0.39
N HIS A 90 20.05 22.01 0.09
CA HIS A 90 21.34 21.93 0.77
C HIS A 90 22.48 22.46 -0.10
N ARG A 91 22.50 22.08 -1.38
CA ARG A 91 23.52 22.56 -2.33
C ARG A 91 23.39 24.06 -2.61
N THR A 92 22.18 24.59 -2.68
CA THR A 92 21.98 26.04 -2.81
C THR A 92 22.43 26.78 -1.56
N LEU A 93 22.17 26.26 -0.37
CA LEU A 93 22.60 26.83 0.90
C LEU A 93 24.13 26.90 0.97
N LEU A 94 24.83 25.83 0.57
CA LEU A 94 26.30 25.83 0.47
C LEU A 94 26.83 26.88 -0.52
N LYS A 95 26.15 27.07 -1.67
CA LYS A 95 26.51 28.11 -2.63
C LYS A 95 26.28 29.52 -2.08
N VAL A 96 25.20 29.73 -1.34
CA VAL A 96 24.91 31.02 -0.68
C VAL A 96 25.98 31.33 0.38
N LYS A 97 26.36 30.34 1.20
CA LYS A 97 27.46 30.50 2.17
C LYS A 97 28.80 30.84 1.52
N ALA A 98 29.09 30.24 0.38
CA ALA A 98 30.33 30.48 -0.36
C ALA A 98 30.32 31.78 -1.18
N ALA A 99 29.18 32.45 -1.32
CA ALA A 99 29.07 33.66 -2.13
C ALA A 99 29.84 34.83 -1.50
N PRO A 100 30.56 35.64 -2.29
CA PRO A 100 31.22 36.85 -1.83
C PRO A 100 30.19 37.97 -1.63
N LEU A 101 29.42 37.87 -0.55
CA LEU A 101 28.44 38.86 -0.10
C LEU A 101 29.11 39.93 0.78
N SER A 102 28.56 41.14 0.80
CA SER A 102 28.98 42.19 1.74
C SER A 102 28.69 41.78 3.19
N ALA A 103 29.38 42.37 4.16
CA ALA A 103 29.20 42.01 5.58
C ALA A 103 27.77 42.26 6.09
N GLU A 104 27.09 43.28 5.57
CA GLU A 104 25.70 43.61 5.91
C GLU A 104 24.72 42.58 5.35
N GLU A 105 24.90 42.15 4.09
CA GLU A 105 24.06 41.11 3.46
C GLU A 105 24.25 39.75 4.13
N LYS A 106 25.49 39.41 4.54
CA LYS A 106 25.76 38.19 5.29
C LYS A 106 25.04 38.19 6.63
N ALA A 107 25.11 39.29 7.39
CA ALA A 107 24.44 39.40 8.68
C ALA A 107 22.91 39.25 8.56
N ALA A 108 22.31 39.71 7.46
CA ALA A 108 20.87 39.58 7.22
C ALA A 108 20.45 38.13 6.90
N ILE A 109 21.30 37.36 6.22
CA ILE A 109 20.97 36.00 5.73
C ILE A 109 21.42 34.90 6.70
N GLU A 110 22.42 35.17 7.56
CA GLU A 110 22.94 34.23 8.55
C GLU A 110 21.88 33.54 9.42
N PRO A 111 20.84 34.21 9.97
CA PRO A 111 19.84 33.52 10.78
C PRO A 111 19.06 32.48 9.97
N VAL A 112 18.67 32.80 8.73
CA VAL A 112 17.94 31.90 7.83
C VAL A 112 18.82 30.72 7.42
N ILE A 113 20.10 30.98 7.15
CA ILE A 113 21.07 29.93 6.86
C ILE A 113 21.21 28.98 8.04
N ARG A 114 21.30 29.50 9.26
CA ARG A 114 21.45 28.69 10.47
C ARG A 114 20.22 27.82 10.71
N GLU A 115 19.03 28.41 10.64
CA GLU A 115 17.76 27.68 10.77
C GLU A 115 17.61 26.59 9.70
N SER A 116 17.92 26.92 8.44
CA SER A 116 17.85 25.95 7.34
C SER A 116 18.88 24.82 7.48
N GLN A 117 20.04 25.09 8.09
CA GLN A 117 21.01 24.04 8.41
C GLN A 117 20.54 23.15 9.55
N GLU A 118 20.03 23.74 10.64
CA GLU A 118 19.47 22.99 11.76
C GLU A 118 18.38 22.01 11.28
N LEU A 119 17.51 22.46 10.36
CA LEU A 119 16.50 21.61 9.72
C LEU A 119 17.10 20.55 8.79
N THR A 120 18.19 20.84 8.09
CA THR A 120 18.86 19.86 7.23
C THR A 120 19.58 18.78 8.04
N ASP A 121 20.16 19.16 9.19
CA ASP A 121 20.90 18.27 10.08
C ASP A 121 19.97 17.31 10.84
N GLN A 122 18.69 17.68 11.02
CA GLN A 122 17.65 16.79 11.54
C GLN A 122 17.30 15.62 10.61
N GLY A 123 17.73 15.68 9.33
CA GLY A 123 17.55 14.62 8.36
C GLY A 123 16.18 14.62 7.68
N ALA A 124 16.00 13.70 6.72
CA ALA A 124 14.72 13.55 6.04
C ALA A 124 13.68 12.91 6.99
N PRO A 125 12.43 13.37 6.99
CA PRO A 125 11.38 12.76 7.79
C PRO A 125 11.16 11.31 7.39
N ASN A 126 10.89 10.44 8.38
CA ASN A 126 10.66 9.02 8.13
C ASN A 126 9.22 8.79 7.62
N PHE A 127 9.01 8.93 6.31
CA PHE A 127 7.70 8.72 5.67
C PHE A 127 7.12 7.32 5.87
N ALA A 128 7.96 6.31 6.08
CA ALA A 128 7.49 4.95 6.38
C ALA A 128 6.80 4.90 7.76
N ALA A 129 7.37 5.57 8.76
CA ALA A 129 6.76 5.68 10.09
C ALA A 129 5.42 6.44 10.06
N VAL A 130 5.33 7.50 9.23
CA VAL A 130 4.06 8.22 8.99
C VAL A 130 3.01 7.29 8.40
N SER A 131 3.36 6.55 7.34
CA SER A 131 2.43 5.63 6.68
C SER A 131 1.98 4.49 7.59
N GLU A 132 2.89 3.91 8.36
CA GLU A 132 2.58 2.88 9.35
C GLU A 132 1.58 3.40 10.38
N LEU A 133 1.82 4.60 10.93
CA LEU A 133 0.94 5.21 11.93
C LEU A 133 -0.44 5.57 11.34
N LEU A 134 -0.51 5.97 10.07
CA LEU A 134 -1.77 6.26 9.39
C LEU A 134 -2.58 5.01 9.07
N CYS A 135 -1.94 3.87 8.85
CA CYS A 135 -2.61 2.60 8.56
C CYS A 135 -3.04 1.85 9.83
N ASP A 136 -2.43 2.16 10.97
CA ASP A 136 -2.78 1.57 12.27
C ASP A 136 -3.77 2.47 13.03
N GLU A 137 -5.06 2.17 12.85
CA GLU A 137 -6.15 2.93 13.45
C GLU A 137 -6.13 2.91 14.99
N ALA A 138 -5.61 1.83 15.60
CA ALA A 138 -5.50 1.74 17.05
C ALA A 138 -4.42 2.69 17.59
N LYS A 139 -3.23 2.69 16.97
CA LYS A 139 -2.16 3.63 17.33
C LYS A 139 -2.55 5.10 17.08
N LYS A 140 -3.30 5.36 16.00
CA LYS A 140 -3.80 6.70 15.69
C LYS A 140 -4.75 7.22 16.78
N ILE A 141 -5.67 6.39 17.27
CA ILE A 141 -6.57 6.73 18.37
C ILE A 141 -5.77 6.99 19.65
N GLU A 142 -4.79 6.15 19.97
CA GLU A 142 -3.95 6.30 21.16
C GLU A 142 -3.14 7.62 21.14
N VAL A 143 -2.61 8.02 19.99
CA VAL A 143 -1.96 9.32 19.79
C VAL A 143 -2.92 10.47 20.09
N TYR A 144 -4.18 10.39 19.62
CA TYR A 144 -5.18 11.42 19.88
C TYR A 144 -5.63 11.49 21.33
N GLU A 145 -5.80 10.35 21.99
CA GLU A 145 -6.16 10.30 23.40
C GLU A 145 -5.07 10.92 24.29
N MET A 146 -3.80 10.69 23.97
CA MET A 146 -2.70 11.30 24.70
C MET A 146 -2.55 12.80 24.42
N ALA A 147 -2.81 13.24 23.19
CA ALA A 147 -2.89 14.66 22.89
C ALA A 147 -4.05 15.34 23.64
N ASP A 148 -5.20 14.66 23.77
CA ASP A 148 -6.33 15.14 24.58
C ASP A 148 -6.04 15.18 26.08
N ALA A 149 -5.17 14.29 26.56
CA ALA A 149 -4.65 14.31 27.92
C ALA A 149 -3.62 15.44 28.15
N GLY A 150 -3.25 16.20 27.11
CA GLY A 150 -2.32 17.32 27.17
C GLY A 150 -0.85 16.94 27.03
N SER A 151 -0.52 15.72 26.60
CA SER A 151 0.85 15.32 26.32
C SER A 151 1.41 16.04 25.10
N THR A 152 2.69 16.40 25.15
CA THR A 152 3.37 17.04 24.01
C THR A 152 3.72 16.01 22.93
N GLN A 153 3.96 16.48 21.70
CA GLN A 153 4.36 15.60 20.57
C GLN A 153 5.59 14.75 20.90
N GLU A 154 6.60 15.35 21.54
CA GLU A 154 7.84 14.66 21.92
C GLU A 154 7.59 13.58 22.97
N GLU A 155 6.70 13.84 23.94
CA GLU A 155 6.31 12.87 24.97
C GLU A 155 5.52 11.70 24.37
N ILE A 156 4.60 11.98 23.45
CA ILE A 156 3.81 10.96 22.74
C ILE A 156 4.74 10.07 21.92
N ALA A 157 5.66 10.67 21.16
CA ALA A 157 6.63 9.97 20.34
C ALA A 157 7.53 9.06 21.20
N ALA A 158 8.08 9.59 22.30
CA ALA A 158 8.92 8.82 23.21
C ALA A 158 8.17 7.66 23.87
N LYS A 159 6.91 7.87 24.26
CA LYS A 159 6.09 6.88 24.96
C LYS A 159 5.64 5.74 24.06
N LEU A 160 5.33 6.02 22.80
CA LEU A 160 4.92 5.02 21.81
C LEU A 160 6.08 4.44 20.99
N GLY A 161 7.30 4.97 21.17
CA GLY A 161 8.45 4.62 20.34
C GLY A 161 8.25 5.00 18.87
N LEU A 162 7.47 6.05 18.62
CA LEU A 162 7.15 6.55 17.28
C LEU A 162 8.08 7.69 16.89
N ASP A 163 8.17 7.92 15.58
CA ASP A 163 8.88 9.07 15.04
C ASP A 163 8.12 10.37 15.39
N SER A 164 8.83 11.36 15.92
CA SER A 164 8.22 12.63 16.37
C SER A 164 7.49 13.36 15.24
N TYR A 165 8.06 13.34 14.04
CA TYR A 165 7.45 13.97 12.85
C TYR A 165 6.19 13.22 12.41
N ALA A 166 6.17 11.89 12.54
CA ALA A 166 4.96 11.10 12.28
C ALA A 166 3.81 11.47 13.22
N VAL A 167 4.10 11.68 14.50
CA VAL A 167 3.11 12.14 15.49
C VAL A 167 2.60 13.55 15.13
N GLU A 168 3.49 14.48 14.79
CA GLU A 168 3.12 15.84 14.34
C GLU A 168 2.12 15.82 13.20
N MET A 169 2.44 15.06 12.16
CA MET A 169 1.63 14.96 10.95
C MET A 169 0.25 14.40 11.26
N VAL A 170 0.17 13.35 12.08
CA VAL A 170 -1.10 12.73 12.47
C VAL A 170 -1.95 13.66 13.34
N LEU A 171 -1.33 14.42 14.24
CA LEU A 171 -2.02 15.45 15.03
C LEU A 171 -2.48 16.63 14.15
N GLY A 172 -1.70 17.04 13.16
CA GLY A 172 -2.07 18.08 12.20
C GLY A 172 -3.31 17.71 11.38
N LEU A 173 -3.44 16.44 10.97
CA LEU A 173 -4.62 15.92 10.26
C LEU A 173 -5.90 15.92 11.09
N ARG A 174 -5.81 16.05 12.41
CA ARG A 174 -6.99 16.13 13.29
C ARG A 174 -7.70 17.48 13.16
N GLY A 175 -6.97 18.54 12.81
CA GLY A 175 -7.49 19.91 12.74
C GLY A 175 -8.19 20.28 11.42
N THR A 176 -8.19 19.36 10.44
CA THR A 176 -8.80 19.52 9.11
C THR A 176 -10.06 18.69 8.98
#